data_AF-A0A3G9JPJ5-F1
#
_entry.id   AF-A0A3G9JPJ5-F1
#
_cell.length_a   1.000
_cell.length_b   1.000
_cell.length_c   1.000
_cell.angle_alpha   90.00
_cell.angle_beta   90.00
_cell.angle_gamma   90.00
#
_symmetry.space_group_name_H-M   'P 1'
#
loop_
_entity.id
_entity.type
_entity.pdbx_description
1 polymer ?
#
loop_
_entity_poly.entity_id
_entity_poly.type
_entity_poly.pdbx_seq_one_letter_code
_entity_poly.pdbx_strand_id
1 'polypeptide(L)'
;MKRFRFMPKLAAAIVSAAMIFSGAVPTFAAEGTTNVFTVYLGLEEGAPVPNKTINYTTEKVSAPAGATAPDLGDLTATFSSTDSPKKVSDLSDTEKLKAKLSDLKRDYYASTNVSVNWSDKKFDKAGVYKYKITEQKLDGKFNNDPSTVRYLDVYVDASESNGEYTYSVAGTVFHENESDPVNDKNEVENKSLGYFDSYNSVDLTFEKRISGNQMDKDDKFLFTLSLENLEKMQRIV
;
A
#
# COMPACT_ATOMS: atom_id res chain seq x y z
N MET A 1 16.81 16.56 -51.66
CA MET A 1 17.14 16.70 -50.22
C MET A 1 16.21 17.70 -49.57
N LYS A 2 15.23 17.23 -48.78
CA LYS A 2 14.48 18.03 -47.80
C LYS A 2 14.18 17.08 -46.64
N ARG A 3 14.86 17.27 -45.50
CA ARG A 3 14.69 16.44 -44.30
C ARG A 3 13.72 17.14 -43.35
N PHE A 4 12.58 16.51 -43.09
CA PHE A 4 11.67 16.88 -42.01
C PHE A 4 12.34 16.52 -40.66
N ARG A 5 12.37 17.50 -39.74
CA ARG A 5 12.75 17.29 -38.33
C ARG A 5 11.55 16.69 -37.60
N PHE A 6 11.71 15.48 -37.07
CA PHE A 6 10.86 14.95 -36.01
C PHE A 6 11.57 15.17 -34.66
N MET A 7 10.95 15.93 -33.76
CA MET A 7 11.31 15.95 -32.35
C MET A 7 10.56 14.80 -31.66
N PRO A 8 11.23 13.87 -30.96
CA PRO A 8 10.53 12.99 -30.05
C PRO A 8 10.17 13.79 -28.80
N LYS A 9 8.88 13.81 -28.47
CA LYS A 9 8.38 14.28 -27.17
C LYS A 9 8.98 13.37 -26.10
N LEU A 10 9.76 13.96 -25.19
CA LEU A 10 10.15 13.32 -23.94
C LEU A 10 8.86 13.12 -23.13
N ALA A 11 8.31 11.90 -23.13
CA ALA A 11 7.34 11.49 -22.12
C ALA A 11 8.14 11.19 -20.85
N ALA A 12 8.02 12.06 -19.85
CA ALA A 12 8.55 11.84 -18.53
C ALA A 12 7.81 10.63 -17.93
N ALA A 13 8.44 9.45 -17.99
CA ALA A 13 8.01 8.31 -17.21
C ALA A 13 8.29 8.62 -15.73
N ILE A 14 7.23 8.82 -14.95
CA ILE A 14 7.30 8.82 -13.49
C ILE A 14 7.65 7.38 -13.11
N VAL A 15 8.93 7.13 -12.85
CA VAL A 15 9.38 5.86 -12.28
C VAL A 15 8.94 5.86 -10.82
N SER A 16 7.82 5.19 -10.54
CA SER A 16 7.39 4.82 -9.19
C SER A 16 8.35 3.76 -8.65
N ALA A 17 9.57 4.18 -8.30
CA ALA A 17 10.50 3.34 -7.57
C ALA A 17 9.87 3.05 -6.21
N ALA A 18 9.37 1.84 -6.02
CA ALA A 18 9.04 1.35 -4.69
C ALA A 18 10.35 1.25 -3.91
N MET A 19 10.62 2.24 -3.06
CA MET A 19 11.65 2.13 -2.05
C MET A 19 11.25 1.00 -1.10
N ILE A 20 11.87 -0.15 -1.27
CA ILE A 20 11.82 -1.24 -0.31
C ILE A 20 12.73 -0.82 0.84
N PHE A 21 12.15 -0.40 1.96
CA PHE A 21 12.90 0.04 3.13
C PHE A 21 13.46 -1.19 3.89
N SER A 22 14.59 -1.70 3.42
CA SER A 22 15.51 -2.48 4.25
C SER A 22 16.72 -1.61 4.60
N GLY A 23 16.52 -0.64 5.50
CA GLY A 23 17.59 0.21 5.97
C GLY A 23 17.06 1.48 6.62
N ALA A 24 17.60 1.81 7.80
CA ALA A 24 17.26 2.98 8.58
C ALA A 24 17.23 4.24 7.71
N VAL A 25 16.05 4.84 7.54
CA VAL A 25 15.95 6.21 7.04
C VAL A 25 16.34 7.10 8.21
N PRO A 26 17.36 7.97 8.09
CA PRO A 26 17.57 9.02 9.08
C PRO A 26 16.30 9.86 9.15
N THR A 27 15.73 9.93 10.34
CA THR A 27 14.52 10.67 10.67
C THR A 27 14.84 12.17 10.66
N PHE A 28 14.64 12.82 9.52
CA PHE A 28 14.58 14.29 9.48
C PHE A 28 13.23 14.75 10.05
N ALA A 29 13.23 15.92 10.70
CA ALA A 29 12.00 16.58 11.15
C ALA A 29 10.98 16.61 10.01
N ALA A 30 9.82 16.01 10.23
CA ALA A 30 8.78 15.89 9.23
C ALA A 30 7.96 17.19 9.20
N GLU A 31 8.35 18.12 8.33
CA GLU A 31 7.43 19.13 7.83
C GLU A 31 6.71 18.59 6.59
N GLY A 32 5.38 18.55 6.60
CA GLY A 32 4.57 18.14 5.46
C GLY A 32 4.02 16.72 5.52
N THR A 33 3.87 16.08 4.35
CA THR A 33 3.28 14.75 4.19
C THR A 33 4.36 13.68 4.23
N THR A 34 4.23 12.69 5.12
CA THR A 34 5.16 11.55 5.18
C THR A 34 4.45 10.22 5.06
N ASN A 35 5.10 9.26 4.40
CA ASN A 35 4.68 7.87 4.41
C ASN A 35 4.82 7.31 5.83
N VAL A 36 3.76 6.68 6.35
CA VAL A 36 3.73 6.10 7.70
C VAL A 36 3.78 4.57 7.68
N PHE A 37 3.22 3.94 6.64
CA PHE A 37 3.33 2.50 6.40
C PHE A 37 3.05 2.16 4.92
N THR A 38 3.37 0.94 4.54
CA THR A 38 3.11 0.39 3.20
C THR A 38 1.99 -0.65 3.28
N VAL A 39 1.21 -0.76 2.20
CA VAL A 39 0.20 -1.80 2.02
C VAL A 39 0.59 -2.63 0.81
N TYR A 40 0.62 -3.94 0.98
CA TYR A 40 0.93 -4.92 -0.04
C TYR A 40 -0.35 -5.65 -0.43
N LEU A 41 -0.60 -5.77 -1.72
CA LEU A 41 -1.70 -6.54 -2.28
C LEU A 41 -1.13 -7.73 -3.04
N GLY A 42 -1.30 -8.94 -2.51
CA GLY A 42 -0.88 -10.18 -3.14
C GLY A 42 -1.81 -10.58 -4.29
N LEU A 43 -1.21 -10.97 -5.42
CA LEU A 43 -1.84 -11.23 -6.71
C LEU A 43 -1.48 -12.63 -7.22
N GLU A 44 -2.43 -13.27 -7.89
CA GLU A 44 -2.19 -14.50 -8.64
C GLU A 44 -1.34 -14.21 -9.89
N GLU A 45 -0.69 -15.24 -10.44
CA GLU A 45 0.07 -15.11 -11.68
C GLU A 45 -0.83 -14.62 -12.83
N GLY A 46 -0.37 -13.59 -13.55
CA GLY A 46 -1.12 -12.99 -14.66
C GLY A 46 -2.29 -12.08 -14.24
N ALA A 47 -2.60 -11.97 -12.93
CA ALA A 47 -3.63 -11.07 -12.46
C ALA A 47 -3.18 -9.61 -12.56
N PRO A 48 -3.97 -8.71 -13.19
CA PRO A 48 -3.70 -7.28 -13.17
C PRO A 48 -3.96 -6.68 -11.80
N VAL A 49 -3.31 -5.55 -11.50
CA VAL A 49 -3.61 -4.78 -10.28
C VAL A 49 -5.02 -4.19 -10.41
N PRO A 50 -5.93 -4.40 -9.44
CA PRO A 50 -7.25 -3.80 -9.49
C PRO A 50 -7.21 -2.32 -9.08
N ASN A 51 -8.16 -1.53 -9.58
CA ASN A 51 -8.45 -0.23 -8.95
C ASN A 51 -9.12 -0.51 -7.60
N LYS A 52 -8.46 -0.16 -6.49
CA LYS A 52 -9.03 -0.36 -5.15
C LYS A 52 -8.51 0.70 -4.20
N THR A 53 -9.41 1.23 -3.39
CA THR A 53 -9.06 2.01 -2.20
C THR A 53 -9.36 1.17 -0.97
N ILE A 54 -8.34 0.99 -0.12
CA ILE A 54 -8.43 0.33 1.18
C ILE A 54 -8.40 1.44 2.24
N ASN A 55 -9.33 1.36 3.19
CA ASN A 55 -9.51 2.38 4.21
C ASN A 55 -9.05 1.88 5.58
N TYR A 56 -8.49 2.78 6.37
CA TYR A 56 -8.02 2.51 7.72
C TYR A 56 -8.56 3.57 8.67
N THR A 57 -9.06 3.14 9.82
CA THR A 57 -9.48 4.05 10.89
C THR A 57 -8.36 4.19 11.93
N THR A 58 -8.24 5.39 12.50
CA THR A 58 -7.24 5.68 13.53
C THR A 58 -7.90 5.96 14.88
N GLU A 59 -7.38 5.36 15.94
CA GLU A 59 -7.81 5.60 17.32
C GLU A 59 -6.61 6.04 18.17
N LYS A 60 -6.82 7.00 19.07
CA LYS A 60 -5.79 7.49 20.00
C LYS A 60 -5.63 6.51 21.15
N VAL A 61 -4.43 6.01 21.39
CA VAL A 61 -4.14 5.04 22.46
C VAL A 61 -3.51 5.74 23.66
N SER A 62 -2.44 6.49 23.43
CA SER A 62 -1.73 7.21 24.51
C SER A 62 -1.06 8.48 24.02
N ALA A 63 -0.87 9.43 24.93
CA ALA A 63 -0.15 10.67 24.72
C ALA A 63 0.73 10.97 25.95
N PRO A 64 1.71 11.88 25.83
CA PRO A 64 2.46 12.39 26.97
C PRO A 64 1.55 12.95 28.07
N ALA A 65 2.01 12.95 29.33
CA ALA A 65 1.20 13.37 30.46
C ALA A 65 0.66 14.80 30.30
N GLY A 66 -0.66 14.96 30.31
CA GLY A 66 -1.34 16.24 30.12
C GLY A 66 -1.21 16.84 28.72
N ALA A 67 -0.89 16.02 27.72
CA ALA A 67 -0.98 16.37 26.30
C ALA A 67 -2.29 15.86 25.68
N THR A 68 -2.71 16.46 24.57
CA THR A 68 -3.81 15.98 23.74
C THR A 68 -3.29 15.51 22.40
N ALA A 69 -3.49 14.23 22.06
CA ALA A 69 -3.13 13.71 20.75
C ALA A 69 -4.01 14.34 19.65
N PRO A 70 -3.45 14.89 18.57
CA PRO A 70 -4.23 15.32 17.41
C PRO A 70 -4.90 14.12 16.74
N ASP A 71 -6.01 14.37 16.05
CA ASP A 71 -6.67 13.35 15.23
C ASP A 71 -5.96 13.21 13.88
N LEU A 72 -5.63 11.98 13.50
CA LEU A 72 -5.02 11.69 12.19
C LEU A 72 -6.08 11.66 11.09
N GLY A 73 -7.33 11.37 11.43
CA GLY A 73 -8.40 11.10 10.48
C GLY A 73 -8.25 9.73 9.79
N ASP A 74 -9.20 9.39 8.93
CA ASP A 74 -9.15 8.15 8.18
C ASP A 74 -8.01 8.18 7.16
N LEU A 75 -7.30 7.06 7.05
CA LEU A 75 -6.18 6.88 6.14
C LEU A 75 -6.60 5.96 4.99
N THR A 76 -5.97 6.15 3.82
CA THR A 76 -6.30 5.37 2.63
C THR A 76 -5.06 4.90 1.88
N ALA A 77 -5.17 3.70 1.33
CA ALA A 77 -4.22 3.11 0.39
C ALA A 77 -4.93 2.92 -0.95
N THR A 78 -4.42 3.51 -2.03
CA THR A 78 -5.01 3.39 -3.35
C THR A 78 -4.08 2.62 -4.29
N PHE A 79 -4.64 1.58 -4.91
CA PHE A 79 -4.07 0.82 -6.02
C PHE A 79 -4.74 1.23 -7.33
N SER A 80 -3.95 1.26 -8.40
CA SER A 80 -4.44 1.60 -9.74
C SER A 80 -4.21 0.46 -10.72
N SER A 81 -5.11 0.32 -11.69
CA SER A 81 -4.96 -0.65 -12.79
C SER A 81 -3.82 -0.34 -13.75
N THR A 82 -3.17 0.82 -13.62
CA THR A 82 -1.92 1.14 -14.32
C THR A 82 -0.68 0.66 -13.57
N ASP A 83 -0.81 0.23 -12.32
CA ASP A 83 0.31 -0.31 -11.55
C ASP A 83 0.73 -1.65 -12.13
N SER A 84 2.04 -1.90 -12.16
CA SER A 84 2.60 -3.16 -12.64
C SER A 84 2.77 -4.14 -11.47
N PRO A 85 2.22 -5.37 -11.55
CA PRO A 85 2.52 -6.43 -10.59
C PRO A 85 4.02 -6.72 -10.56
N LYS A 86 4.55 -6.94 -9.36
CA LYS A 86 5.95 -7.33 -9.12
C LYS A 86 5.99 -8.78 -8.72
N LYS A 87 7.00 -9.51 -9.17
CA LYS A 87 7.17 -10.91 -8.79
C LYS A 87 7.83 -11.02 -7.42
N VAL A 88 7.31 -11.89 -6.55
CA VAL A 88 7.88 -12.10 -5.21
C VAL A 88 9.31 -12.65 -5.29
N SER A 89 9.60 -13.48 -6.30
CA SER A 89 10.93 -14.06 -6.52
C SER A 89 12.02 -13.05 -6.83
N ASP A 90 11.65 -11.85 -7.29
CA ASP A 90 12.60 -10.82 -7.73
C ASP A 90 13.09 -9.94 -6.59
N LEU A 91 12.57 -10.14 -5.37
CA LEU A 91 13.08 -9.49 -4.15
C LEU A 91 14.50 -10.01 -3.87
N SER A 92 15.53 -9.14 -3.92
CA SER A 92 16.91 -9.58 -3.72
C SER A 92 17.28 -9.76 -2.23
N ASP A 93 16.79 -8.92 -1.32
CA ASP A 93 17.34 -8.82 0.05
C ASP A 93 16.29 -8.57 1.16
N THR A 94 15.08 -9.13 1.02
CA THR A 94 14.00 -8.88 2.00
C THR A 94 13.33 -10.17 2.45
N GLU A 95 14.09 -11.05 3.10
CA GLU A 95 13.61 -12.37 3.55
C GLU A 95 12.32 -12.29 4.38
N LYS A 96 12.19 -11.28 5.27
CA LYS A 96 10.94 -11.06 6.02
C LYS A 96 9.75 -10.70 5.13
N LEU A 97 9.96 -9.88 4.09
CA LEU A 97 8.91 -9.51 3.15
C LEU A 97 8.52 -10.68 2.26
N LYS A 98 9.51 -11.42 1.74
CA LYS A 98 9.28 -12.66 1.00
C LYS A 98 8.47 -13.66 1.80
N ALA A 99 8.80 -13.86 3.08
CA ALA A 99 8.07 -14.76 3.96
C ALA A 99 6.60 -14.33 4.10
N LYS A 100 6.34 -13.07 4.46
CA LYS A 100 4.97 -12.54 4.60
C LYS A 100 4.16 -12.61 3.29
N LEU A 101 4.77 -12.33 2.14
CA LEU A 101 4.11 -12.46 0.84
C LEU A 101 3.87 -13.92 0.45
N SER A 102 4.79 -14.82 0.81
CA SER A 102 4.63 -16.26 0.59
C SER A 102 3.51 -16.85 1.45
N ASP A 103 3.31 -16.32 2.67
CA ASP A 103 2.20 -16.71 3.55
C ASP A 103 0.82 -16.41 2.93
N LEU A 104 0.73 -15.39 2.08
CA LEU A 104 -0.48 -15.10 1.30
C LEU A 104 -0.74 -16.13 0.18
N LYS A 105 0.24 -17.00 -0.12
CA LYS A 105 0.22 -17.94 -1.26
C LYS A 105 0.00 -17.19 -2.58
N ARG A 106 0.85 -16.20 -2.83
CA ARG A 106 0.82 -15.32 -4.01
C ARG A 106 2.22 -15.20 -4.61
N ASP A 107 2.31 -15.30 -5.93
CA ASP A 107 3.58 -15.19 -6.66
C ASP A 107 3.90 -13.76 -7.10
N TYR A 108 2.87 -12.90 -7.10
CA TYR A 108 2.97 -11.51 -7.49
C TYR A 108 2.38 -10.60 -6.42
N TYR A 109 2.77 -9.33 -6.42
CA TYR A 109 2.23 -8.32 -5.54
C TYR A 109 2.24 -6.92 -6.15
N ALA A 110 1.34 -6.07 -5.68
CA ALA A 110 1.42 -4.62 -5.81
C ALA A 110 1.65 -4.00 -4.42
N SER A 111 2.15 -2.77 -4.38
CA SER A 111 2.42 -2.09 -3.10
C SER A 111 2.15 -0.59 -3.23
N THR A 112 1.50 0.01 -2.23
CA THR A 112 1.25 1.44 -2.16
C THR A 112 1.56 1.96 -0.75
N ASN A 113 1.83 3.26 -0.62
CA ASN A 113 2.15 3.86 0.67
C ASN A 113 0.94 4.61 1.21
N VAL A 114 0.75 4.52 2.52
CA VAL A 114 -0.18 5.36 3.27
C VAL A 114 0.62 6.49 3.90
N SER A 115 0.13 7.72 3.72
CA SER A 115 0.78 8.92 4.21
C SER A 115 -0.11 9.69 5.16
N VAL A 116 0.52 10.41 6.09
CA VAL A 116 -0.12 11.41 6.95
C VAL A 116 0.44 12.77 6.61
N ASN A 117 -0.43 13.77 6.49
CA ASN A 117 -0.03 15.17 6.46
C ASN A 117 0.08 15.67 7.91
N TRP A 118 1.25 16.17 8.30
CA TRP A 118 1.48 16.68 9.65
C TRP A 118 1.23 18.18 9.78
N SER A 119 1.14 18.91 8.67
CA SER A 119 1.03 20.37 8.67
C SER A 119 -0.23 20.90 9.36
N ASP A 120 -1.30 20.11 9.41
CA ASP A 120 -2.56 20.43 10.10
C ASP A 120 -2.63 19.83 11.52
N LYS A 121 -1.65 19.01 11.92
CA LYS A 121 -1.64 18.31 13.21
C LYS A 121 -0.90 19.16 14.24
N LYS A 122 -1.60 19.48 15.34
CA LYS A 122 -1.04 20.28 16.42
C LYS A 122 -0.69 19.39 17.60
N PHE A 123 0.60 19.39 17.95
CA PHE A 123 1.10 18.78 19.18
C PHE A 123 1.39 19.87 20.21
N ASP A 124 1.08 19.59 21.46
CA ASP A 124 1.17 20.52 22.59
C ASP A 124 2.31 20.18 23.57
N LYS A 125 2.92 19.00 23.43
CA LYS A 125 4.09 18.56 24.20
C LYS A 125 5.01 17.67 23.38
N ALA A 126 6.27 17.59 23.79
CA ALA A 126 7.20 16.57 23.31
C ALA A 126 6.88 15.21 23.92
N GLY A 127 7.25 14.14 23.20
CA GLY A 127 7.10 12.76 23.63
C GLY A 127 6.46 11.89 22.55
N VAL A 128 5.95 10.73 22.96
CA VAL A 128 5.40 9.74 22.03
C VAL A 128 3.89 9.70 22.10
N TYR A 129 3.26 9.85 20.93
CA TYR A 129 1.83 9.72 20.73
C TYR A 129 1.55 8.41 20.00
N LYS A 130 0.81 7.49 20.62
CA LYS A 130 0.50 6.16 20.08
C LYS A 130 -0.90 6.14 19.52
N TYR A 131 -1.03 5.60 18.32
CA TYR A 131 -2.29 5.42 17.61
C TYR A 131 -2.48 3.95 17.27
N LYS A 132 -3.73 3.49 17.32
CA LYS A 132 -4.15 2.19 16.82
C LYS A 132 -4.71 2.40 15.42
N ILE A 133 -4.16 1.67 14.46
CA ILE A 133 -4.57 1.69 13.06
C ILE A 133 -5.33 0.39 12.80
N THR A 134 -6.57 0.51 12.32
CA THR A 134 -7.42 -0.64 12.04
C THR A 134 -7.84 -0.63 10.57
N GLU A 135 -7.48 -1.69 9.85
CA GLU A 135 -7.92 -1.91 8.49
C GLU A 135 -9.41 -2.22 8.44
N GLN A 136 -10.12 -1.50 7.58
CA GLN A 136 -11.54 -1.72 7.36
C GLN A 136 -11.76 -3.05 6.62
N LYS A 137 -12.89 -3.68 6.89
CA LYS A 137 -13.27 -4.94 6.25
C LYS A 137 -13.30 -4.78 4.72
N LEU A 138 -12.58 -5.67 4.03
CA LEU A 138 -12.61 -5.81 2.59
C LEU A 138 -13.77 -6.72 2.15
N ASP A 139 -14.18 -6.55 0.90
CA ASP A 139 -15.34 -7.19 0.32
C ASP A 139 -15.04 -7.90 -1.02
N GLY A 140 -15.94 -8.79 -1.41
CA GLY A 140 -15.88 -9.50 -2.68
C GLY A 140 -14.64 -10.40 -2.79
N LYS A 141 -13.74 -10.04 -3.72
CA LYS A 141 -12.56 -10.84 -4.08
C LYS A 141 -11.31 -10.48 -3.28
N PHE A 142 -11.41 -9.51 -2.38
CA PHE A 142 -10.33 -9.03 -1.55
C PHE A 142 -10.39 -9.71 -0.18
N ASN A 143 -9.24 -10.14 0.33
CA ASN A 143 -9.11 -10.62 1.70
C ASN A 143 -8.17 -9.69 2.45
N ASN A 144 -8.59 -9.31 3.66
CA ASN A 144 -7.79 -8.52 4.58
C ASN A 144 -6.48 -9.21 4.98
N ASP A 145 -5.54 -8.42 5.46
CA ASP A 145 -4.42 -8.89 6.26
C ASP A 145 -4.91 -9.79 7.42
N PRO A 146 -4.22 -10.91 7.72
CA PRO A 146 -4.56 -11.77 8.86
C PRO A 146 -4.67 -11.04 10.20
N SER A 147 -3.90 -9.97 10.40
CA SER A 147 -4.01 -9.03 11.51
C SER A 147 -4.44 -7.66 11.00
N THR A 148 -5.68 -7.27 11.26
CA THR A 148 -6.23 -5.98 10.82
C THR A 148 -5.83 -4.81 11.72
N VAL A 149 -5.21 -5.08 12.88
CA VAL A 149 -4.82 -4.06 13.86
C VAL A 149 -3.30 -3.98 13.94
N ARG A 150 -2.80 -2.74 13.91
CA ARG A 150 -1.39 -2.38 14.13
C ARG A 150 -1.32 -1.03 14.86
N TYR A 151 -0.13 -0.62 15.26
CA TYR A 151 0.06 0.58 16.05
C TYR A 151 1.13 1.50 15.44
N LEU A 152 0.88 2.81 15.51
CA LEU A 152 1.75 3.86 15.01
C LEU A 152 2.18 4.75 16.18
N ASP A 153 3.48 4.76 16.47
CA ASP A 153 4.10 5.67 17.41
C ASP A 153 4.65 6.89 16.68
N VAL A 154 4.23 8.07 17.11
CA VAL A 154 4.66 9.37 16.57
C VAL A 154 5.53 10.05 17.63
N TYR A 155 6.81 10.21 17.32
CA TYR A 155 7.79 10.86 18.19
C TYR A 155 7.78 12.35 17.88
N VAL A 156 7.54 13.17 18.89
CA VAL A 156 7.47 14.62 18.77
C VAL A 156 8.59 15.24 19.60
N ASP A 157 9.44 16.03 18.94
CA ASP A 157 10.50 16.79 19.60
C ASP A 157 10.02 18.22 19.85
N ALA A 158 10.54 18.83 20.92
CA ALA A 158 10.40 20.26 21.15
C ALA A 158 11.64 20.99 20.66
N SER A 159 11.43 22.09 19.95
CA SER A 159 12.45 23.09 19.69
C SER A 159 12.05 24.40 20.37
N GLU A 160 13.02 25.09 20.96
CA GLU A 160 12.81 26.39 21.57
C GLU A 160 13.42 27.48 20.69
N SER A 161 12.64 28.53 20.44
CA SER A 161 13.12 29.73 19.75
C SER A 161 12.49 30.96 20.42
N ASN A 162 13.33 31.91 20.84
CA ASN A 162 12.89 33.14 21.51
C ASN A 162 11.99 32.93 22.75
N GLY A 163 12.18 31.82 23.48
CA GLY A 163 11.37 31.47 24.66
C GLY A 163 10.01 30.85 24.34
N GLU A 164 9.71 30.60 23.07
CA GLU A 164 8.53 29.84 22.63
C GLU A 164 8.94 28.43 22.22
N TYR A 165 8.16 27.45 22.69
CA TYR A 165 8.33 26.05 22.30
C TYR A 165 7.47 25.74 21.06
N THR A 166 8.10 25.16 20.05
CA THR A 166 7.42 24.55 18.91
C THR A 166 7.61 23.04 18.94
N TYR A 167 6.56 22.29 18.62
CA TYR A 167 6.55 20.84 18.64
C TYR A 167 6.39 20.30 17.23
N SER A 168 7.30 19.44 16.79
CA SER A 168 7.30 18.88 15.44
C SER A 168 7.55 17.38 15.46
N VAL A 169 7.00 16.70 14.45
CA VAL A 169 7.17 15.25 14.31
C VAL A 169 8.62 14.97 13.95
N ALA A 170 9.29 14.24 14.83
CA ALA A 170 10.68 13.89 14.73
C ALA A 170 10.91 12.47 14.18
N GLY A 171 9.85 11.66 14.08
CA GLY A 171 9.90 10.32 13.51
C GLY A 171 8.63 9.52 13.78
N THR A 172 8.44 8.45 13.02
CA THR A 172 7.33 7.52 13.20
C THR A 172 7.79 6.07 13.19
N VAL A 173 7.14 5.23 13.98
CA VAL A 173 7.41 3.80 14.07
C VAL A 173 6.09 3.05 13.97
N PHE A 174 6.02 2.07 13.07
CA PHE A 174 4.85 1.24 12.86
C PHE A 174 5.15 -0.20 13.29
N HIS A 175 4.30 -0.80 14.11
CA HIS A 175 4.51 -2.14 14.71
C HIS A 175 3.21 -2.91 14.88
N GLU A 176 3.33 -4.22 15.15
CA GLU A 176 2.18 -5.13 15.15
C GLU A 176 1.45 -5.14 16.50
N ASN A 177 2.15 -4.98 17.63
CA ASN A 177 1.56 -5.14 18.96
C ASN A 177 1.54 -3.85 19.79
N GLU A 178 0.48 -3.65 20.56
CA GLU A 178 0.35 -2.48 21.44
C GLU A 178 1.50 -2.35 22.44
N SER A 179 1.92 -3.50 22.98
CA SER A 179 2.93 -3.61 24.02
C SER A 179 4.36 -3.59 23.48
N ASP A 180 4.54 -3.51 22.16
CA ASP A 180 5.88 -3.40 21.59
C ASP A 180 6.55 -2.13 22.16
N PRO A 181 7.83 -2.26 22.57
CA PRO A 181 8.49 -1.24 23.35
C PRO A 181 8.62 0.04 22.52
N VAL A 182 8.26 1.15 23.16
CA VAL A 182 8.45 2.51 22.63
C VAL A 182 9.92 2.89 22.84
N ASN A 183 10.83 2.20 22.13
CA ASN A 183 12.26 2.46 22.17
C ASN A 183 12.63 3.69 21.32
N ASP A 184 13.89 4.12 21.34
CA ASP A 184 14.39 5.21 20.49
C ASP A 184 13.85 5.07 19.05
N LYS A 185 13.40 6.19 18.44
CA LYS A 185 12.93 6.25 17.05
C LYS A 185 13.88 5.57 16.04
N ASN A 186 15.15 5.45 16.40
CA ASN A 186 16.21 4.83 15.60
C ASN A 186 16.45 3.33 15.86
N GLU A 187 16.00 2.78 17.00
CA GLU A 187 16.27 1.39 17.42
C GLU A 187 14.98 0.66 17.82
N VAL A 188 14.16 0.30 16.83
CA VAL A 188 12.96 -0.49 17.08
C VAL A 188 13.10 -1.87 16.46
N GLU A 189 13.36 -2.85 17.32
CA GLU A 189 13.12 -4.26 17.03
C GLU A 189 11.60 -4.45 16.84
N ASN A 190 11.18 -5.24 15.84
CA ASN A 190 9.76 -5.55 15.53
C ASN A 190 8.93 -4.50 14.78
N LYS A 191 9.55 -3.65 13.95
CA LYS A 191 8.79 -2.85 12.98
C LYS A 191 7.93 -3.74 12.07
N SER A 192 6.66 -3.37 11.92
CA SER A 192 5.79 -3.99 10.94
C SER A 192 6.21 -3.54 9.54
N LEU A 193 6.19 -4.48 8.59
CA LEU A 193 6.42 -4.16 7.18
C LEU A 193 5.23 -3.44 6.55
N GLY A 194 4.04 -3.50 7.16
CA GLY A 194 2.81 -3.03 6.55
C GLY A 194 1.67 -4.04 6.67
N TYR A 195 0.58 -3.74 5.95
CA TYR A 195 -0.54 -4.65 5.74
C TYR A 195 -0.33 -5.51 4.48
N PHE A 196 -0.84 -6.74 4.51
CA PHE A 196 -0.67 -7.80 3.52
C PHE A 196 -2.04 -8.36 3.12
N ASP A 197 -2.71 -7.64 2.23
CA ASP A 197 -3.99 -8.06 1.65
C ASP A 197 -3.78 -9.00 0.47
N SER A 198 -4.85 -9.67 0.04
CA SER A 198 -4.82 -10.46 -1.20
C SER A 198 -6.03 -10.21 -2.08
N TYR A 199 -5.84 -10.32 -3.38
CA TYR A 199 -6.89 -10.26 -4.39
C TYR A 199 -6.96 -11.60 -5.14
N ASN A 200 -8.14 -12.20 -5.18
CA ASN A 200 -8.42 -13.41 -5.95
C ASN A 200 -8.92 -13.02 -7.34
N SER A 201 -8.29 -13.54 -8.39
CA SER A 201 -8.84 -13.42 -9.74
C SER A 201 -9.78 -14.61 -10.01
N VAL A 202 -10.51 -14.58 -11.13
CA VAL A 202 -11.30 -15.74 -11.57
C VAL A 202 -11.09 -15.93 -13.06
N ASP A 203 -10.95 -17.20 -13.46
CA ASP A 203 -10.88 -17.56 -14.86
C ASP A 203 -12.27 -17.67 -15.47
N LEU A 204 -12.41 -17.15 -16.69
CA LEU A 204 -13.59 -17.39 -17.51
C LEU A 204 -13.27 -18.45 -18.55
N THR A 205 -13.86 -19.64 -18.40
CA THR A 205 -13.77 -20.71 -19.40
C THR A 205 -15.06 -20.73 -20.24
N PHE A 206 -14.90 -20.70 -21.56
CA PHE A 206 -16.00 -20.83 -22.52
C PHE A 206 -15.78 -22.07 -23.40
N GLU A 207 -16.74 -23.00 -23.39
CA GLU A 207 -16.65 -24.25 -24.14
C GLU A 207 -17.85 -24.39 -25.11
N LYS A 208 -17.54 -24.70 -26.38
CA LYS A 208 -18.54 -25.06 -27.38
C LYS A 208 -18.59 -26.58 -27.53
N ARG A 209 -19.73 -27.18 -27.20
CA ARG A 209 -20.04 -28.58 -27.51
C ARG A 209 -20.98 -28.67 -28.71
N ILE A 210 -20.66 -29.55 -29.65
CA ILE A 210 -21.50 -29.91 -30.78
C ILE A 210 -21.74 -31.43 -30.69
N SER A 211 -22.99 -31.87 -30.86
CA SER A 211 -23.36 -33.29 -30.76
C SER A 211 -24.45 -33.64 -31.76
N GLY A 212 -24.48 -34.88 -32.24
CA GLY A 212 -25.48 -35.38 -33.17
C GLY A 212 -24.84 -36.18 -34.32
N ASN A 213 -25.59 -37.12 -34.88
CA ASN A 213 -25.12 -38.01 -35.95
C ASN A 213 -24.96 -37.31 -37.32
N GLN A 214 -25.45 -36.08 -37.46
CA GLN A 214 -25.28 -35.24 -38.65
C GLN A 214 -24.45 -33.98 -38.36
N MET A 215 -23.66 -33.98 -37.30
CA MET A 215 -22.84 -32.81 -36.97
C MET A 215 -21.80 -32.56 -38.07
N ASP A 216 -21.70 -31.31 -38.49
CA ASP A 216 -20.54 -30.83 -39.22
C ASP A 216 -19.51 -30.31 -38.21
N LYS A 217 -18.32 -30.92 -38.20
CA LYS A 217 -17.23 -30.55 -37.31
C LYS A 217 -16.44 -29.35 -37.82
N ASP A 218 -16.59 -29.01 -39.10
CA ASP A 218 -15.87 -27.91 -39.75
C ASP A 218 -16.69 -26.62 -39.78
N ASP A 219 -17.91 -26.66 -39.24
CA ASP A 219 -18.80 -25.51 -39.17
C ASP A 219 -18.27 -24.43 -38.22
N LYS A 220 -18.35 -23.16 -38.66
CA LYS A 220 -17.75 -22.02 -37.95
C LYS A 220 -18.80 -21.27 -37.15
N PHE A 221 -18.61 -21.25 -35.84
CA PHE A 221 -19.47 -20.50 -34.93
C PHE A 221 -18.80 -19.20 -34.51
N LEU A 222 -19.47 -18.07 -34.77
CA LEU A 222 -19.03 -16.77 -34.30
C LEU A 222 -19.57 -16.53 -32.88
N PHE A 223 -18.67 -16.20 -31.96
CA PHE A 223 -19.02 -15.80 -30.60
C PHE A 223 -18.55 -14.37 -30.34
N THR A 224 -19.36 -13.61 -29.63
CA THR A 224 -19.00 -12.28 -29.13
C THR A 224 -19.08 -12.32 -27.60
N LEU A 225 -17.96 -12.06 -26.93
CA LEU A 225 -17.90 -11.89 -25.49
C LEU A 225 -17.85 -10.39 -25.17
N SER A 226 -18.80 -9.92 -24.36
CA SER A 226 -18.78 -8.58 -23.77
C SER A 226 -18.65 -8.71 -22.27
N LEU A 227 -17.66 -8.04 -21.69
CA LEU A 227 -17.51 -7.91 -20.24
C LEU A 227 -17.94 -6.49 -19.87
N GLU A 228 -19.12 -6.37 -19.24
CA GLU A 228 -19.70 -5.11 -18.82
C GLU A 228 -19.38 -4.84 -17.34
N ASN A 229 -19.45 -3.57 -16.92
CA ASN A 229 -19.17 -3.14 -15.55
C ASN A 229 -17.78 -3.54 -15.02
N LEU A 230 -16.80 -3.71 -15.91
CA LEU A 230 -15.40 -3.77 -15.51
C LEU A 230 -15.02 -2.41 -14.93
N GLU A 231 -14.64 -2.35 -13.65
CA GLU A 231 -14.02 -1.16 -13.07
C GLU A 231 -12.68 -0.90 -13.77
N LYS A 232 -12.73 -0.17 -14.89
CA LYS A 232 -11.61 0.32 -15.72
C LYS A 232 -10.31 -0.47 -15.57
N MET A 233 -10.29 -1.72 -16.02
CA MET A 233 -9.03 -2.37 -16.37
C MET A 233 -8.71 -1.98 -17.80
N GLN A 234 -7.80 -1.02 -17.97
CA GLN A 234 -7.38 -0.60 -19.30
C GLN A 234 -6.53 -1.70 -19.93
N ARG A 235 -6.95 -2.07 -21.14
CA ARG A 235 -6.33 -3.02 -22.04
C ARG A 235 -4.84 -2.69 -22.23
N ILE A 236 -3.94 -3.57 -21.78
CA ILE A 236 -2.54 -3.56 -22.21
C ILE A 236 -2.54 -4.06 -23.67
N VAL A 237 -2.07 -3.22 -24.59
CA VAL A 237 -1.91 -3.52 -26.03
C VAL A 237 -0.49 -4.04 -26.27
#